data_AF-C9YFR3-F1
#
_entry.id   AF-C9YFR3-F1
#
_cell.length_a   1.000
_cell.length_b   1.000
_cell.length_c   1.000
_cell.angle_alpha   90.00
_cell.angle_beta   90.00
_cell.angle_gamma   90.00
#
_symmetry.space_group_name_H-M   'P 1'
#
loop_
_entity.id
_entity.type
_entity.pdbx_description
1 polymer ?
#
loop_
_entity_poly.entity_id
_entity_poly.type
_entity_poly.pdbx_seq_one_letter_code
_entity_poly.pdbx_strand_id
1 'polypeptide(L)'
;MQSAVKPNITFTDTIVGNPKTEIEVTLASNGEILSKRITKRSGNKAWDDAAENAIDKTRKLPLDDGKVWSPMIIVISPQTLVGQ
;
A
#
# COMPACT_ATOMS: atom_id res chain seq x y z
N MET A 1 -4.12 10.51 -3.38
CA MET A 1 -2.89 9.68 -3.25
C MET A 1 -2.93 8.26 -3.82
N GLN A 2 -4.06 7.55 -3.83
CA GLN A 2 -4.09 6.08 -4.02
C GLN A 2 -3.98 5.60 -5.49
N SER A 3 -3.97 6.51 -6.47
CA SER A 3 -3.90 6.15 -7.91
C SER A 3 -2.54 5.61 -8.37
N ALA A 4 -1.46 5.81 -7.62
CA ALA A 4 -0.12 5.36 -8.02
C ALA A 4 0.16 3.87 -7.68
N VAL A 5 -0.49 3.35 -6.64
CA VAL A 5 -0.31 1.97 -6.17
C VAL A 5 -1.21 1.00 -6.94
N LYS A 6 -2.41 1.46 -7.34
CA LYS A 6 -3.44 0.70 -8.07
C LYS A 6 -2.92 -0.13 -9.27
N PRO A 7 -2.17 0.43 -10.23
CA PRO A 7 -1.78 -0.32 -11.43
C PRO A 7 -0.67 -1.36 -11.19
N ASN A 8 -0.03 -1.35 -10.01
CA ASN A 8 1.15 -2.16 -9.73
C ASN A 8 0.85 -3.49 -9.00
N ILE A 9 -0.38 -3.67 -8.54
CA ILE A 9 -0.84 -4.89 -7.87
C ILE A 9 -1.26 -5.88 -8.93
N THR A 10 -0.33 -6.75 -9.32
CA THR A 10 -0.60 -7.91 -10.16
C THR A 10 -1.08 -9.05 -9.26
N PHE A 11 -2.39 -9.18 -9.08
CA PHE A 11 -2.99 -10.29 -8.34
C PHE A 11 -3.74 -11.18 -9.32
N THR A 12 -3.19 -12.37 -9.58
CA THR A 12 -3.74 -13.35 -10.55
C THR A 12 -4.66 -14.39 -9.91
N ASP A 13 -4.89 -14.29 -8.59
CA ASP A 13 -5.69 -15.26 -7.83
C ASP A 13 -7.10 -14.74 -7.55
N THR A 14 -8.03 -15.64 -7.22
CA THR A 14 -9.41 -15.25 -6.91
C THR A 14 -9.43 -14.58 -5.54
N ILE A 15 -9.68 -13.27 -5.49
CA ILE A 15 -9.83 -12.56 -4.23
C ILE A 15 -11.13 -13.03 -3.56
N VAL A 16 -11.04 -14.04 -2.70
CA VAL A 16 -12.14 -14.49 -1.86
C VAL A 16 -12.15 -13.64 -0.59
N GLY A 17 -13.15 -12.76 -0.45
CA GLY A 17 -13.32 -11.88 0.72
C GLY A 17 -12.68 -10.50 0.59
N ASN A 18 -12.27 -9.91 1.72
CA ASN A 18 -11.62 -8.59 1.78
C ASN A 18 -10.29 -8.69 2.56
N PRO A 19 -9.25 -9.34 2.01
CA PRO A 19 -7.93 -9.37 2.63
C PRO A 19 -7.42 -7.94 2.81
N LYS A 20 -7.19 -7.53 4.05
CA LYS A 20 -6.64 -6.20 4.40
C LYS A 20 -5.24 -6.37 4.96
N THR A 21 -4.26 -5.80 4.27
CA THR A 21 -2.89 -5.72 4.77
C THR A 21 -2.63 -4.28 5.20
N GLU A 22 -2.22 -4.09 6.45
CA GLU A 22 -1.83 -2.79 6.98
C GLU A 22 -0.31 -2.72 6.98
N ILE A 23 0.22 -1.72 6.29
CA ILE A 23 1.64 -1.48 6.13
C ILE A 23 1.93 -0.09 6.67
N GLU A 24 2.72 -0.02 7.73
CA GLU A 24 3.30 1.21 8.21
C GLU A 24 4.47 1.59 7.31
N VAL A 25 4.42 2.80 6.74
CA VAL A 25 5.50 3.36 5.94
C VAL A 25 6.01 4.63 6.60
N THR A 26 7.34 4.77 6.61
CA THR A 26 7.99 6.02 6.99
C THR A 26 8.35 6.77 5.73
N LEU A 27 7.92 8.02 5.64
CA LEU A 27 8.17 8.88 4.50
C LEU A 27 9.12 10.00 4.89
N ALA A 28 10.01 10.37 3.98
CA ALA A 28 10.80 11.58 4.08
C ALA A 28 9.94 12.81 3.75
N SER A 29 10.42 14.01 4.11
CA SER A 29 9.74 15.29 3.86
C SER A 29 9.45 15.57 2.37
N ASN A 30 10.12 14.85 1.47
CA ASN A 30 9.94 14.90 0.01
C ASN A 30 8.93 13.85 -0.54
N GLY A 31 8.34 13.01 0.33
CA GLY A 31 7.42 11.92 -0.02
C GLY A 31 8.09 10.59 -0.38
N GLU A 32 9.40 10.46 -0.23
CA GLU A 32 10.16 9.24 -0.49
C GLU A 32 9.98 8.21 0.63
N ILE A 33 9.82 6.94 0.27
CA ILE A 33 9.63 5.86 1.24
C ILE A 33 10.98 5.48 1.85
N LEU A 34 11.19 5.84 3.12
CA LEU A 34 12.39 5.50 3.88
C LEU A 34 12.32 4.08 4.42
N SER A 35 11.16 3.66 4.93
CA SER A 35 10.95 2.30 5.43
C SER A 35 9.51 1.86 5.26
N LYS A 36 9.31 0.54 5.23
CA LYS A 36 8.01 -0.11 5.19
C LYS A 36 7.99 -1.31 6.15
N ARG A 37 6.87 -1.51 6.84
CA ARG A 37 6.67 -2.62 7.78
C ARG A 37 5.23 -3.06 7.75
N ILE A 38 4.97 -4.35 7.53
CA ILE A 38 3.62 -4.90 7.71
C ILE A 38 3.30 -4.91 9.21
N THR A 39 2.30 -4.12 9.61
CA THR A 39 1.76 -4.13 10.97
C THR A 39 0.66 -5.18 11.12
N LYS A 40 -0.07 -5.45 10.03
CA LYS A 40 -1.14 -6.45 10.01
C LYS A 40 -1.18 -7.18 8.68
N ARG A 41 -1.05 -8.50 8.75
CA ARG A 41 -1.15 -9.39 7.60
C ARG A 41 -2.61 -9.70 7.29
N SER A 42 -2.92 -9.83 6.00
CA SER A 42 -4.27 -10.16 5.54
C SER A 42 -4.67 -11.61 5.78
N GLY A 43 -3.71 -12.48 6.12
CA GLY A 43 -3.89 -13.92 6.19
C GLY A 43 -3.72 -14.63 4.85
N ASN A 44 -3.57 -13.88 3.75
CA ASN A 44 -3.23 -14.42 2.44
C ASN A 44 -1.80 -13.98 2.06
N LYS A 45 -0.87 -14.94 2.02
CA LYS A 45 0.54 -14.66 1.70
C LYS A 45 0.70 -14.01 0.33
N ALA A 46 -0.04 -14.47 -0.69
CA ALA A 46 0.04 -13.89 -2.03
C ALA A 46 -0.41 -12.41 -2.03
N TRP A 47 -1.39 -12.06 -1.20
CA TRP A 47 -1.87 -10.68 -1.09
C TRP A 47 -0.88 -9.81 -0.32
N ASP A 48 -0.31 -10.32 0.77
CA ASP A 48 0.74 -9.63 1.52
C ASP A 48 1.98 -9.38 0.64
N ASP A 49 2.44 -10.39 -0.11
CA ASP A 49 3.56 -10.27 -1.05
C ASP A 49 3.26 -9.24 -2.16
N ALA A 50 2.03 -9.20 -2.68
CA ALA A 50 1.61 -8.24 -3.69
C ALA A 50 1.54 -6.81 -3.12
N ALA A 51 1.06 -6.66 -1.88
CA ALA A 51 0.99 -5.40 -1.16
C ALA A 51 2.40 -4.82 -0.92
N GLU A 52 3.35 -5.63 -0.46
CA GLU A 52 4.75 -5.19 -0.29
C GLU A 52 5.38 -4.78 -1.61
N ASN A 53 5.21 -5.59 -2.67
CA ASN A 53 5.71 -5.26 -4.00
C ASN A 53 5.12 -3.96 -4.55
N ALA A 54 3.85 -3.67 -4.26
CA ALA A 54 3.22 -2.44 -4.70
C ALA A 54 3.79 -1.21 -4.00
N ILE A 55 4.09 -1.29 -2.69
CA ILE A 55 4.80 -0.24 -1.96
C ILE A 55 6.22 -0.04 -2.54
N ASP A 56 6.95 -1.13 -2.80
CA ASP A 56 8.28 -1.05 -3.41
C ASP A 56 8.27 -0.44 -4.81
N LYS A 57 7.29 -0.78 -5.64
CA LYS A 57 7.10 -0.17 -6.96
C LYS A 57 6.71 1.30 -6.86
N THR A 58 5.99 1.68 -5.81
CA THR A 58 5.50 3.06 -5.65
C THR A 58 6.67 4.01 -5.45
N ARG A 59 7.75 3.62 -4.72
CA ARG A 59 9.00 4.36 -4.38
C ARG A 59 8.82 5.75 -3.74
N LYS A 60 7.88 6.54 -4.24
CA LYS A 60 7.51 7.87 -3.81
C LYS A 60 5.99 7.96 -3.76
N LEU A 61 5.45 8.28 -2.59
CA LEU A 61 4.03 8.52 -2.44
C LEU A 61 3.69 9.96 -2.81
N PRO A 62 2.59 10.20 -3.54
CA PRO A 62 2.13 11.56 -3.80
C PRO A 62 1.75 12.22 -2.47
N LEU A 63 2.18 13.48 -2.31
CA LEU A 63 1.87 14.32 -1.15
C LEU A 63 0.40 14.77 -1.23
N ASP A 64 -0.36 14.72 -0.13
CA ASP A 64 -1.70 15.32 -0.04
C ASP A 64 -1.40 16.74 0.40
N ASP A 65 -1.69 17.69 -0.48
CA ASP A 65 -1.71 19.10 -0.13
C ASP A 65 -0.40 19.59 0.54
N GLY A 66 0.73 18.98 0.17
CA GLY A 66 2.06 19.27 0.70
C GLY A 66 2.38 18.71 2.10
N LYS A 67 1.46 17.95 2.72
CA LYS A 67 1.70 17.30 4.02
C LYS A 67 2.11 15.84 3.88
N VAL A 68 3.26 15.51 4.47
CA VAL A 68 3.68 14.14 4.75
C VAL A 68 3.29 13.84 6.19
N TRP A 69 2.59 12.73 6.41
CA TRP A 69 2.39 12.16 7.74
C TRP A 69 3.33 10.97 7.87
N SER A 70 4.21 10.97 8.87
CA SER A 70 5.16 9.88 9.13
C SER A 70 5.21 9.57 10.63
N PRO A 71 5.09 8.30 11.06
CA PRO A 71 4.79 7.13 10.23
C PRO A 71 3.31 7.14 9.75
N MET A 72 3.06 6.62 8.54
CA MET A 72 1.73 6.51 7.95
C MET A 72 1.34 5.04 7.83
N ILE A 73 0.11 4.70 8.22
CA ILE A 73 -0.44 3.37 7.99
C ILE A 73 -1.20 3.36 6.66
N ILE A 74 -0.73 2.55 5.72
CA ILE A 74 -1.38 2.29 4.44
C ILE A 74 -2.13 0.98 4.54
N VAL A 75 -3.44 1.03 4.31
CA VAL A 75 -4.29 -0.16 4.26
C VAL A 75 -4.50 -0.57 2.80
N ILE A 76 -3.91 -1.68 2.41
CA ILE A 76 -4.08 -2.27 1.08
C ILE A 76 -5.20 -3.30 1.16
N SER A 77 -6.30 -3.01 0.43
CA SER A 77 -7.47 -3.87 0.36
C SER A 77 -8.06 -3.87 -1.06
N PRO A 78 -8.69 -4.97 -1.52
CA PRO A 78 -9.31 -5.01 -2.84
C PRO A 78 -10.37 -3.92 -3.04
N GLN A 79 -11.13 -3.59 -1.99
CA GLN A 79 -12.18 -2.55 -2.08
C GLN A 79 -11.62 -1.14 -2.23
N THR A 80 -10.47 -0.82 -1.63
CA THR A 80 -9.78 0.46 -1.88
C THR A 80 -9.20 0.52 -3.29
N LEU A 81 -9.08 -0.62 -3.99
CA LEU A 81 -8.68 -0.67 -5.41
C LEU A 81 -9.88 -0.52 -6.37
N VAL A 82 -11.11 -0.74 -5.93
CA VAL A 82 -12.31 -0.67 -6.81
C VAL A 82 -13.08 0.65 -6.64
N GLY A 83 -12.83 1.43 -5.59
CA GLY A 83 -13.40 2.77 -5.44
C GLY A 83 -12.63 3.84 -6.22
N GLN A 84 -13.11 4.20 -7.40
CA GLN A 84 -13.40 5.57 -7.85
C GLN A 84 -14.43 5.48 -8.97
#